data_AF-A0A973M9N6-F1
#
_entry.id   AF-A0A973M9N6-F1
#
_cell.length_a   1.000
_cell.length_b   1.000
_cell.length_c   1.000
_cell.angle_alpha   90.00
_cell.angle_beta   90.00
_cell.angle_gamma   90.00
#
_symmetry.space_group_name_H-M   'P 1'
#
loop_
_entity.id
_entity.type
_entity.pdbx_description
1 polymer ?
#
loop_
_entity_poly.entity_id
_entity_poly.type
_entity_poly.pdbx_seq_one_letter_code
_entity_poly.pdbx_strand_id
1 'polypeptide(L)'
;AIIIASLLALPVIPLWGFSSTPLLLGLGGFLMQVAVQGAWGIVPVHLNELSPPLARSLFPGFAYQLGNLIASKNAPIQAGIAESHGNNYALALAIICAIMAVVIAAWTALGPERTHADFMADATAAHE
;
A
#
# COMPACT_ATOMS: atom_id res chain seq x y z
N ALA A 1 -10.86 -5.09 3.47
CA ALA A 1 -10.67 -3.65 3.80
C ALA A 1 -9.53 -3.00 3.02
N ILE A 2 -8.35 -3.65 2.87
CA ILE A 2 -7.25 -3.16 2.02
C ILE A 2 -7.73 -2.81 0.60
N ILE A 3 -8.50 -3.70 -0.06
CA ILE A 3 -9.05 -3.48 -1.41
C ILE A 3 -9.86 -2.18 -1.50
N ILE A 4 -10.81 -1.97 -0.57
CA ILE A 4 -11.67 -0.78 -0.55
C ILE A 4 -10.83 0.47 -0.36
N ALA A 5 -9.90 0.45 0.62
CA ALA A 5 -9.01 1.56 0.90
C ALA A 5 -8.14 1.92 -0.31
N SER A 6 -7.59 0.94 -1.03
CA SER A 6 -6.84 1.15 -2.26
C SER A 6 -7.69 1.73 -3.40
N LEU A 7 -8.90 1.21 -3.61
CA LEU A 7 -9.79 1.70 -4.68
C LEU A 7 -10.34 3.11 -4.40
N LEU A 8 -10.52 3.49 -3.13
CA LEU A 8 -10.91 4.84 -2.75
C LEU A 8 -9.85 5.89 -3.11
N ALA A 9 -8.59 5.51 -3.28
CA ALA A 9 -7.55 6.45 -3.72
C ALA A 9 -7.79 6.92 -5.17
N LEU A 10 -8.31 6.05 -6.05
CA LEU A 10 -8.48 6.35 -7.48
C LEU A 10 -9.30 7.62 -7.77
N PRO A 11 -10.52 7.81 -7.22
CA PRO A 11 -11.28 9.04 -7.45
C PRO A 11 -10.66 10.28 -6.77
N VAL A 12 -9.73 10.10 -5.82
CA VAL A 12 -9.07 11.21 -5.10
C VAL A 12 -7.87 11.75 -5.87
N ILE A 13 -7.23 10.94 -6.73
CA ILE A 13 -6.04 11.33 -7.51
C ILE A 13 -6.21 12.66 -8.25
N PRO A 14 -7.32 12.95 -8.97
CA PRO A 14 -7.49 14.24 -9.65
C PRO A 14 -7.40 15.43 -8.69
N LEU A 15 -8.06 15.32 -7.54
CA LEU A 15 -8.10 16.36 -6.53
C LEU A 15 -6.73 16.53 -5.85
N TRP A 16 -6.04 15.43 -5.56
CA TRP A 16 -4.72 15.43 -4.92
C TRP A 16 -3.60 15.93 -5.85
N GLY A 17 -3.58 15.47 -7.11
CA GLY A 17 -2.47 15.71 -8.03
C GLY A 17 -2.60 16.98 -8.87
N PHE A 18 -3.82 17.45 -9.17
CA PHE A 18 -4.04 18.48 -10.19
C PHE A 18 -4.78 19.74 -9.70
N SER A 19 -5.09 19.83 -8.41
CA SER A 19 -5.68 21.05 -7.83
C SER A 19 -4.67 22.21 -7.78
N SER A 20 -5.16 23.45 -7.88
CA SER A 20 -4.32 24.65 -7.85
C SER A 20 -4.55 25.57 -6.65
N THR A 21 -5.58 25.30 -5.84
CA THR A 21 -5.86 26.10 -4.64
C THR A 21 -5.39 25.37 -3.37
N PRO A 22 -4.84 26.07 -2.37
CA PRO A 22 -4.35 25.44 -1.14
C PRO A 22 -5.40 24.59 -0.42
N LEU A 23 -6.66 25.05 -0.43
CA LEU A 23 -7.77 24.33 0.20
C LEU A 23 -8.04 22.97 -0.49
N LEU A 24 -8.11 22.95 -1.82
CA LEU A 24 -8.36 21.72 -2.58
C LEU A 24 -7.17 20.77 -2.52
N LEU A 25 -5.94 21.28 -2.53
CA LEU A 25 -4.74 20.49 -2.30
C LEU A 25 -4.73 19.87 -0.90
N GLY A 26 -5.08 20.64 0.13
CA GLY A 26 -5.18 20.17 1.50
C GLY A 26 -6.24 19.07 1.65
N LEU A 27 -7.42 19.26 1.04
CA LEU A 27 -8.47 18.26 1.02
C LEU A 27 -8.05 16.99 0.27
N GLY A 28 -7.44 17.14 -0.92
CA GLY A 28 -6.93 16.02 -1.70
C GLY A 28 -5.85 15.23 -0.95
N GLY A 29 -4.91 15.92 -0.31
CA GLY A 29 -3.90 15.30 0.55
C GLY A 29 -4.51 14.55 1.73
N PHE A 30 -5.46 15.16 2.43
CA PHE A 30 -6.16 14.51 3.54
C PHE A 30 -6.87 13.22 3.08
N LEU A 31 -7.68 13.31 2.03
CA LEU A 31 -8.43 12.16 1.50
C LEU A 31 -7.49 11.05 1.00
N MET A 32 -6.38 11.42 0.35
CA MET A 32 -5.36 10.47 -0.08
C MET A 32 -4.75 9.74 1.13
N GLN A 33 -4.43 10.47 2.20
CA GLN A 33 -3.89 9.87 3.42
C GLN A 33 -4.91 8.99 4.13
N VAL A 34 -6.20 9.33 4.14
CA VAL A 34 -7.25 8.45 4.68
C VAL A 34 -7.28 7.10 3.94
N ALA A 35 -7.24 7.13 2.61
CA ALA A 35 -7.21 5.92 1.78
C ALA A 35 -5.92 5.10 2.02
N VAL A 36 -4.76 5.76 1.99
CA VAL A 36 -3.45 5.12 2.22
C VAL A 36 -3.40 4.48 3.61
N GLN A 37 -3.74 5.22 4.66
CA GLN A 37 -3.70 4.69 6.03
C GLN A 37 -4.73 3.58 6.27
N GLY A 38 -5.88 3.62 5.59
CA GLY A 38 -6.85 2.54 5.61
C GLY A 38 -6.28 1.21 5.11
N ALA A 39 -5.36 1.23 4.16
CA ALA A 39 -4.63 0.03 3.72
C ALA A 39 -3.47 -0.31 4.67
N TRP A 40 -2.63 0.67 5.01
CA TRP A 40 -1.45 0.48 5.85
C TRP A 40 -1.75 -0.03 7.26
N GLY A 41 -2.90 0.31 7.83
CA GLY A 41 -3.31 -0.20 9.14
C GLY A 41 -3.57 -1.72 9.16
N ILE A 42 -3.79 -2.34 8.01
CA ILE A 42 -4.25 -3.74 7.91
C ILE A 42 -3.18 -4.64 7.29
N VAL A 43 -2.34 -4.12 6.41
CA VAL A 43 -1.28 -4.90 5.76
C VAL A 43 -0.37 -5.65 6.75
N PRO A 44 0.09 -5.04 7.87
CA PRO A 44 0.96 -5.75 8.83
C PRO A 44 0.26 -6.95 9.49
N VAL A 45 -1.01 -6.81 9.88
CA VAL A 45 -1.74 -7.93 10.51
C VAL A 45 -2.01 -9.03 9.48
N HIS A 46 -2.37 -8.67 8.25
CA HIS A 46 -2.58 -9.63 7.17
C HIS A 46 -1.31 -10.45 6.86
N LEU A 47 -0.14 -9.80 6.82
CA LEU A 47 1.15 -10.50 6.66
C LEU A 47 1.47 -11.43 7.84
N ASN A 48 1.12 -11.02 9.07
CA ASN A 48 1.28 -11.87 10.25
C ASN A 48 0.37 -13.13 10.18
N GLU A 49 -0.88 -12.98 9.76
CA GLU A 49 -1.82 -14.11 9.58
C GLU A 49 -1.33 -15.12 8.54
N LEU A 50 -0.66 -14.65 7.49
CA LEU A 50 -0.07 -15.51 6.45
C LEU A 50 1.23 -16.17 6.87
N SER A 51 1.94 -15.58 7.83
CA SER A 51 3.26 -16.06 8.22
C SER A 51 3.20 -17.37 9.02
N PRO A 52 4.17 -18.29 8.81
CA PRO A 52 4.27 -19.52 9.60
C PRO A 52 4.41 -19.23 11.09
N PRO A 53 3.79 -20.02 12.01
CA PRO A 53 3.82 -19.78 13.45
C PRO A 53 5.23 -19.52 14.03
N LEU A 54 6.22 -20.30 13.59
CA LEU A 54 7.61 -20.21 14.04
C LEU A 54 8.38 -18.98 13.52
N ALA A 55 7.86 -18.28 12.49
CA ALA A 55 8.53 -17.16 11.83
C ALA A 55 7.71 -15.86 11.83
N ARG A 56 6.65 -15.77 12.63
CA ARG A 56 5.71 -14.62 12.64
C ARG A 56 6.38 -13.27 12.91
N SER A 57 7.48 -13.24 13.66
CA SER A 57 8.24 -12.01 13.94
C SER A 57 9.19 -11.62 12.80
N LEU A 58 9.79 -12.59 12.10
CA LEU A 58 10.79 -12.35 11.07
C LEU A 58 10.15 -12.10 9.69
N PHE A 59 9.12 -12.86 9.34
CA PHE A 59 8.57 -12.91 8.00
C PHE A 59 7.96 -11.56 7.55
N PRO A 60 7.13 -10.86 8.36
CA PRO A 60 6.59 -9.55 7.97
C PRO A 60 7.69 -8.49 7.83
N GLY A 61 8.69 -8.52 8.72
CA GLY A 61 9.82 -7.59 8.67
C GLY A 61 10.68 -7.78 7.43
N PHE A 62 10.99 -9.04 7.08
CA PHE A 62 11.73 -9.36 5.86
C PHE A 62 10.95 -8.97 4.60
N ALA A 63 9.65 -9.31 4.54
CA ALA A 63 8.79 -8.93 3.43
C ALA A 63 8.73 -7.40 3.24
N TYR A 64 8.66 -6.65 4.35
CA TYR A 64 8.67 -5.19 4.32
C TYR A 64 9.97 -4.62 3.74
N GLN A 65 11.13 -5.12 4.19
CA GLN A 65 12.41 -4.63 3.69
C GLN A 65 12.66 -5.01 2.23
N LEU A 66 12.24 -6.20 1.82
CA LEU A 66 12.28 -6.59 0.41
C LEU A 66 11.38 -5.69 -0.45
N GLY A 67 10.19 -5.36 0.06
CA GLY A 67 9.30 -4.39 -0.56
C GLY A 67 9.94 -3.00 -0.71
N ASN A 68 10.58 -2.49 0.35
CA ASN A 68 11.32 -1.22 0.29
C ASN A 68 12.48 -1.26 -0.70
N LEU A 69 13.20 -2.37 -0.80
CA LEU A 69 14.26 -2.54 -1.79
C LEU A 69 13.71 -2.44 -3.22
N ILE A 70 12.58 -3.10 -3.51
CA ILE A 70 11.92 -2.99 -4.82
C ILE A 70 11.43 -1.55 -5.05
N ALA A 71 10.81 -0.94 -4.03
CA ALA A 71 10.28 0.42 -4.08
C ALA A 71 11.36 1.51 -4.18
N SER A 72 12.63 1.20 -3.88
CA SER A 72 13.74 2.16 -3.96
C SER A 72 13.90 2.78 -5.35
N LYS A 73 13.52 2.07 -6.42
CA LYS A 73 13.56 2.57 -7.79
C LYS A 73 12.38 3.47 -8.15
N ASN A 74 11.36 3.56 -7.31
CA ASN A 74 10.14 4.28 -7.62
C ASN A 74 10.40 5.79 -7.81
N ALA A 75 11.24 6.39 -6.96
CA ALA A 75 11.59 7.81 -7.07
C ALA A 75 12.34 8.13 -8.38
N PRO A 76 13.42 7.42 -8.77
CA PRO A 76 14.05 7.59 -10.09
C PRO A 76 13.09 7.40 -11.28
N ILE A 77 12.20 6.40 -11.21
CA ILE A 77 11.20 6.15 -12.26
C ILE A 77 10.25 7.35 -12.40
N GLN A 78 9.72 7.85 -11.28
CA GLN A 78 8.83 9.01 -11.28
C GLN A 78 9.52 10.27 -11.78
N ALA A 79 10.77 10.50 -11.38
CA ALA A 79 11.56 11.62 -11.88
C ALA A 79 11.75 11.54 -13.40
N GLY A 80 12.12 10.37 -13.94
CA GLY A 80 12.26 10.18 -15.39
C GLY A 80 10.94 10.37 -16.16
N ILE A 81 9.81 9.92 -15.61
CA ILE A 81 8.49 10.19 -16.19
C ILE A 81 8.20 11.69 -16.17
N ALA A 82 8.46 12.38 -15.05
CA ALA A 82 8.21 13.82 -14.94
C ALA A 82 9.08 14.62 -15.92
N GLU A 83 10.39 14.33 -15.99
CA GLU A 83 11.35 15.00 -16.87
C GLU A 83 10.98 14.86 -18.36
N SER A 84 10.58 13.65 -18.78
CA SER A 84 10.11 13.40 -20.16
C SER A 84 8.78 14.09 -20.51
N HIS A 85 8.04 14.58 -19.51
CA HIS A 85 6.77 15.30 -19.67
C HIS A 85 6.87 16.77 -19.22
N GLY A 86 8.05 17.38 -19.36
CA GLY A 86 8.24 18.81 -19.06
C GLY A 86 8.27 19.12 -17.56
N ASN A 87 8.88 18.25 -16.76
CA ASN A 87 8.93 18.31 -15.30
C ASN A 87 7.55 18.19 -14.62
N ASN A 88 6.61 17.46 -15.25
CA ASN A 88 5.27 17.26 -14.72
C ASN A 88 5.23 16.14 -13.66
N TYR A 89 5.59 16.48 -12.43
CA TYR A 89 5.56 15.55 -11.28
C TYR A 89 4.16 15.12 -10.88
N ALA A 90 3.16 15.99 -11.05
CA ALA A 90 1.75 15.65 -10.79
C ALA A 90 1.29 14.46 -11.63
N LEU A 91 1.63 14.47 -12.93
CA LEU A 91 1.35 13.36 -13.84
C LEU A 91 2.07 12.07 -13.42
N ALA A 92 3.38 12.17 -13.15
CA ALA A 92 4.18 11.00 -12.76
C ALA A 92 3.65 10.33 -11.48
N LEU A 93 3.37 11.15 -10.45
CA LEU A 93 2.81 10.70 -9.18
C LEU A 93 1.41 10.09 -9.35
N ALA A 94 0.54 10.73 -10.14
CA ALA A 94 -0.82 10.26 -10.41
C ALA A 94 -0.82 8.89 -11.10
N ILE A 95 0.03 8.70 -12.12
CA ILE A 95 0.14 7.42 -12.86
C ILE A 95 0.60 6.32 -11.91
N ILE A 96 1.68 6.54 -11.16
CA ILE A 96 2.20 5.53 -10.25
C ILE A 96 1.20 5.21 -9.13
N CYS A 97 0.56 6.23 -8.56
CA CYS A 97 -0.47 6.04 -7.53
C CYS A 97 -1.64 5.20 -8.06
N ALA A 98 -2.15 5.49 -9.26
CA ALA A 98 -3.24 4.75 -9.89
C ALA A 98 -2.85 3.28 -10.15
N ILE A 99 -1.67 3.04 -10.72
CA ILE A 99 -1.16 1.69 -10.97
C ILE A 99 -1.04 0.92 -9.65
N MET A 100 -0.44 1.50 -8.62
CA MET A 100 -0.24 0.84 -7.34
C MET A 100 -1.56 0.55 -6.62
N ALA A 101 -2.54 1.45 -6.69
CA ALA A 101 -3.87 1.21 -6.14
C ALA A 101 -4.52 -0.02 -6.78
N VAL A 102 -4.44 -0.16 -8.11
CA VAL A 102 -4.98 -1.32 -8.83
C VAL A 102 -4.19 -2.59 -8.53
N VAL A 103 -2.86 -2.53 -8.53
CA VAL A 103 -1.98 -3.67 -8.24
C VAL A 103 -2.22 -4.19 -6.82
N ILE A 104 -2.27 -3.32 -5.81
CA ILE A 104 -2.53 -3.72 -4.43
C ILE A 104 -3.93 -4.33 -4.30
N ALA A 105 -4.96 -3.73 -4.91
CA ALA A 105 -6.31 -4.28 -4.89
C ALA A 105 -6.36 -5.68 -5.55
N ALA A 106 -5.75 -5.84 -6.73
CA ALA A 106 -5.72 -7.11 -7.44
C ALA A 106 -4.91 -8.18 -6.69
N TRP A 107 -3.73 -7.83 -6.17
CA TRP A 107 -2.89 -8.76 -5.41
C TRP A 107 -3.57 -9.21 -4.13
N THR A 108 -4.24 -8.30 -3.43
CA THR A 108 -5.00 -8.64 -2.23
C THR A 108 -6.19 -9.54 -2.57
N ALA A 109 -6.89 -9.29 -3.69
CA ALA A 109 -8.04 -10.10 -4.11
C ALA A 109 -7.66 -11.51 -4.59
N LEU A 110 -6.47 -11.66 -5.20
CA LEU A 110 -5.96 -12.94 -5.69
C LEU A 110 -5.14 -13.70 -4.64
N GLY A 111 -4.70 -13.00 -3.59
CA GLY A 111 -3.86 -13.54 -2.54
C GLY A 111 -4.62 -14.49 -1.63
N PRO A 112 -3.94 -15.47 -1.02
CA PRO A 112 -4.56 -16.33 -0.01
C PRO A 112 -5.02 -15.48 1.18
N GLU A 113 -6.26 -15.68 1.64
CA GLU A 113 -6.76 -15.15 2.91
C GLU A 113 -6.73 -16.26 3.97
N ARG A 114 -6.02 -16.04 5.09
CA ARG A 114 -6.07 -16.87 6.29
C ARG A 114 -6.67 -16.08 7.45
N THR A 115 -7.83 -15.48 7.20
CA THR A 115 -8.54 -14.68 8.18
C THR A 115 -8.85 -15.56 9.40
N HIS A 116 -8.55 -15.09 10.61
CA HIS A 116 -8.78 -15.80 11.90
C HIS A 116 -7.79 -16.91 12.25
N ALA A 117 -6.51 -16.80 11.87
CA ALA A 117 -5.48 -17.69 12.44
C ALA A 117 -5.46 -17.57 13.97
N ASP A 118 -5.78 -18.66 14.68
CA ASP A 118 -5.89 -18.66 16.14
C ASP A 118 -4.49 -18.69 16.78
N PHE A 119 -3.99 -17.49 17.10
CA PHE A 119 -2.64 -17.30 17.62
C PHE A 119 -2.40 -18.03 18.96
N MET A 120 -3.46 -18.33 19.72
CA MET A 120 -3.38 -18.98 21.03
C MET A 120 -3.36 -20.51 20.92
N ALA A 121 -4.12 -21.09 19.99
CA ALA A 121 -4.13 -22.53 19.74
C ALA A 121 -2.77 -23.04 19.22
N ASP A 122 -2.14 -22.30 18.30
CA ASP A 122 -0.83 -22.65 17.73
C ASP A 122 0.31 -22.59 18.75
N ALA A 123 0.24 -21.65 19.70
CA ALA A 123 1.25 -21.52 20.77
C ALA A 123 1.18 -22.71 21.73
N THR A 124 -0.02 -23.24 21.99
CA THR A 124 -0.23 -24.37 22.90
C THR A 124 0.26 -25.68 22.28
N ALA A 125 0.01 -25.89 20.98
CA ALA A 125 0.46 -27.07 20.24
C ALA A 125 1.97 -27.11 19.98
N ALA A 126 2.67 -25.97 20.02
CA ALA A 126 4.14 -25.92 19.89
C ALA A 126 4.88 -26.26 21.19
N HIS A 127 4.17 -26.36 22.31
CA HIS A 127 4.71 -26.70 23.63
C HIS A 127 4.36 -28.12 24.11
N GLU A 128 3.60 -28.89 23.31
CA GLU A 128 3.40 -30.35 23.46
C GLU A 128 4.39 -31.13 22.58
#